data_AF-A0A0F9VJ40-F1
#
_entry.id   AF-A0A0F9VJ40-F1
#
_cell.length_a   1.000
_cell.length_b   1.000
_cell.length_c   1.000
_cell.angle_alpha   90.00
_cell.angle_beta   90.00
_cell.angle_gamma   90.00
#
_symmetry.space_group_name_H-M   'P 1'
#
loop_
_entity.id
_entity.type
_entity.pdbx_description
1 polymer ?
#
loop_
_entity_poly.entity_id
_entity_poly.type
_entity_poly.pdbx_seq_one_letter_code
_entity_poly.pdbx_strand_id
1 'polypeptide(L)'
;MEHPLHSIDCRWLLALYAVIPLSVLLVALDLLLWNGWLANEVLPGDPNDWPLWAVLFGLPHIIASLLTMANGEYISHYRRTLLPPFCVFLLIAIAGHFGPQPVSYNLLFVFLAFYTIYHVLAQQLGLTLMMLGTRPDRLFTCWKWLAILAGFAIYINVYGMRFLGHWELAGVNGYELMTAIGSGLCAAVVVLSWRLTRRAKPGIGRWYLWANAAMLVSALLINELGYTLFVILIPRIIHDLTAYSVYITHDRNRNRSGSSSLSYRLTHTSSWSPFIVLPLSSLLIAYALTSHQNHPWVNIVILTLSFLHYYYEGFIWRGPNPHRQYIAFKR
;
A
#
# COMPACT_ATOMS: atom_id res chain seq x y z
N MET A 1 17.32 33.26 -4.62
CA MET A 1 15.86 33.30 -4.49
C MET A 1 15.39 31.90 -4.14
N GLU A 2 14.92 31.66 -2.90
CA GLU A 2 14.34 30.37 -2.53
C GLU A 2 13.01 30.22 -3.29
N HIS A 3 12.97 29.32 -4.28
CA HIS A 3 11.73 29.01 -4.95
C HIS A 3 10.80 28.26 -3.98
N PRO A 4 9.52 28.64 -3.86
CA PRO A 4 8.59 27.94 -3.00
C PRO A 4 8.50 26.46 -3.42
N LEU A 5 8.55 25.57 -2.43
CA LEU A 5 8.42 24.13 -2.65
C LEU A 5 7.08 23.83 -3.34
N HIS A 6 7.11 22.94 -4.32
CA HIS A 6 5.89 22.34 -4.85
C HIS A 6 5.19 21.58 -3.71
N SER A 7 3.90 21.83 -3.51
CA SER A 7 3.10 21.20 -2.46
C SER A 7 2.11 20.21 -3.05
N ILE A 8 1.81 19.17 -2.29
CA ILE A 8 0.82 18.15 -2.63
C ILE A 8 -0.54 18.65 -2.16
N ASP A 9 -1.51 18.72 -3.08
CA ASP A 9 -2.88 19.09 -2.76
C ASP A 9 -3.60 17.91 -2.07
N CYS A 10 -4.07 18.12 -0.85
CA CYS A 10 -4.75 17.07 -0.08
C CYS A 10 -6.15 16.75 -0.63
N ARG A 11 -6.75 17.63 -1.44
CA ARG A 11 -8.01 17.38 -2.16
C ARG A 11 -7.79 16.42 -3.31
N TRP A 12 -6.66 16.55 -4.01
CA TRP A 12 -6.25 15.60 -5.05
C TRP A 12 -6.08 14.19 -4.46
N LEU A 13 -5.36 14.09 -3.34
CA LEU A 13 -5.20 12.81 -2.64
C LEU A 13 -6.53 12.22 -2.17
N LEU A 14 -7.50 13.05 -1.74
CA LEU A 14 -8.84 12.59 -1.39
C LEU A 14 -9.63 12.14 -2.62
N ALA A 15 -9.45 12.78 -3.78
CA ALA A 15 -10.12 12.41 -5.02
C ALA A 15 -9.76 10.98 -5.47
N LEU A 16 -8.59 10.46 -5.10
CA LEU A 16 -8.21 9.06 -5.34
C LEU A 16 -9.21 8.07 -4.70
N TYR A 17 -9.85 8.44 -3.59
CA TYR A 17 -10.86 7.60 -2.93
C TYR A 17 -12.17 7.50 -3.73
N ALA A 18 -12.35 8.29 -4.79
CA ALA A 18 -13.47 8.12 -5.72
C ALA A 18 -13.46 6.75 -6.41
N VAL A 19 -12.33 6.05 -6.43
CA VAL A 19 -12.28 4.64 -6.88
C VAL A 19 -13.23 3.74 -6.09
N ILE A 20 -13.49 4.04 -4.80
CA ILE A 20 -14.39 3.25 -3.95
C ILE A 20 -15.82 3.25 -4.48
N PRO A 21 -16.53 4.40 -4.57
CA PRO A 21 -17.89 4.41 -5.09
C PRO A 21 -17.96 3.99 -6.56
N LEU A 22 -16.92 4.24 -7.37
CA LEU A 22 -16.86 3.76 -8.76
C LEU A 22 -16.82 2.23 -8.84
N SER A 23 -15.98 1.58 -8.00
CA SER A 23 -15.93 0.12 -7.93
C SER A 23 -17.24 -0.49 -7.42
N VAL A 24 -17.84 0.09 -6.37
CA VAL A 24 -19.14 -0.36 -5.86
C VAL A 24 -20.24 -0.21 -6.91
N LEU A 25 -20.27 0.91 -7.63
CA LEU A 25 -21.22 1.14 -8.72
C LEU A 25 -21.03 0.11 -9.84
N LEU A 26 -19.80 -0.16 -10.25
CA LEU A 26 -19.51 -1.12 -11.30
C LEU A 26 -19.95 -2.55 -10.91
N VAL A 27 -19.66 -2.97 -9.68
CA VAL A 27 -20.14 -4.26 -9.15
C VAL A 27 -21.66 -4.32 -9.10
N ALA A 28 -22.32 -3.24 -8.66
CA ALA A 28 -23.77 -3.17 -8.63
C ALA A 28 -24.38 -3.25 -10.04
N LEU A 29 -23.81 -2.54 -11.01
CA LEU A 29 -24.25 -2.60 -12.41
C LEU A 29 -24.05 -4.00 -13.00
N ASP A 30 -22.94 -4.67 -12.69
CA ASP A 30 -22.71 -6.04 -13.17
C ASP A 30 -23.70 -7.05 -12.62
N LEU A 31 -24.01 -6.96 -11.33
CA LEU A 31 -25.01 -7.82 -10.71
C LEU A 31 -26.43 -7.54 -11.22
N LEU A 32 -26.79 -6.27 -11.45
CA LEU A 32 -28.14 -5.87 -11.83
C LEU A 32 -28.43 -5.96 -13.33
N LEU A 33 -27.44 -5.67 -14.18
CA LEU A 33 -27.62 -5.58 -15.63
C LEU A 33 -27.02 -6.78 -16.38
N TRP A 34 -25.94 -7.35 -15.86
CA TRP A 34 -25.15 -8.37 -16.56
C TRP A 34 -25.09 -9.72 -15.83
N ASN A 35 -25.87 -9.90 -14.75
CA ASN A 35 -25.93 -11.13 -13.94
C ASN A 35 -24.55 -11.64 -13.50
N GLY A 36 -23.62 -10.75 -13.17
CA GLY A 36 -22.28 -11.12 -12.71
C GLY A 36 -21.31 -11.55 -13.81
N TRP A 37 -21.59 -11.21 -15.08
CA TRP A 37 -20.72 -11.57 -16.21
C TRP A 37 -19.28 -11.09 -16.04
N LEU A 38 -19.06 -9.88 -15.51
CA LEU A 38 -17.68 -9.41 -15.29
C LEU A 38 -16.94 -10.31 -14.31
N ALA A 39 -17.53 -10.65 -13.17
CA ALA A 39 -16.89 -11.53 -12.18
C ALA A 39 -16.60 -12.94 -12.73
N ASN A 40 -17.53 -13.49 -13.50
CA ASN A 40 -17.47 -14.90 -13.90
C ASN A 40 -16.63 -15.14 -15.17
N GLU A 41 -16.65 -14.20 -16.13
CA GLU A 41 -16.12 -14.43 -17.48
C GLU A 41 -15.00 -13.47 -17.89
N VAL A 42 -14.90 -12.28 -17.27
CA VAL A 42 -13.98 -11.22 -17.72
C VAL A 42 -12.84 -10.97 -16.75
N LEU A 43 -13.18 -10.84 -15.48
CA LEU A 43 -12.21 -10.50 -14.45
C LEU A 43 -11.47 -11.77 -14.00
N PRO A 44 -10.15 -11.69 -13.82
CA PRO A 44 -9.41 -12.83 -13.31
C PRO A 44 -9.74 -13.05 -11.83
N GLY A 45 -9.83 -14.33 -11.44
CA GLY A 45 -10.01 -14.72 -10.04
C GLY A 45 -8.85 -14.29 -9.14
N ASP A 46 -7.64 -14.18 -9.68
CA ASP A 46 -6.46 -13.61 -9.01
C ASP A 46 -5.95 -12.38 -9.79
N PRO A 47 -5.78 -11.21 -9.14
CA PRO A 47 -5.25 -10.03 -9.81
C PRO A 47 -3.85 -10.20 -10.39
N ASN A 48 -3.03 -11.08 -9.81
CA ASN A 48 -1.69 -11.36 -10.34
C ASN A 48 -1.72 -12.03 -11.71
N ASP A 49 -2.85 -12.65 -12.09
CA ASP A 49 -3.03 -13.25 -13.40
C ASP A 49 -3.31 -12.18 -14.47
N TRP A 50 -3.57 -10.93 -14.07
CA TRP A 50 -3.68 -9.81 -15.00
C TRP A 50 -2.29 -9.19 -15.25
N PRO A 51 -1.72 -9.28 -16.46
CA PRO A 51 -0.36 -8.76 -16.71
C PRO A 51 -0.23 -7.25 -16.46
N LEU A 52 -1.30 -6.49 -16.69
CA LEU A 52 -1.34 -5.05 -16.39
C LEU A 52 -1.24 -4.78 -14.88
N TRP A 53 -1.82 -5.65 -14.05
CA TRP A 53 -1.86 -5.48 -12.61
C TRP A 53 -0.46 -5.59 -11.98
N ALA A 54 0.24 -6.69 -12.27
CA ALA A 54 1.59 -6.95 -11.74
C ALA A 54 2.60 -5.89 -12.20
N VAL A 55 2.35 -5.30 -13.36
CA VAL A 55 3.21 -4.29 -13.96
C VAL A 55 2.91 -2.88 -13.46
N LEU A 56 1.66 -2.52 -13.16
CA LEU A 56 1.31 -1.14 -12.77
C LEU A 56 1.29 -0.90 -11.26
N PHE A 57 1.03 -1.92 -10.45
CA PHE A 57 0.82 -1.77 -9.01
C PHE A 57 1.69 -2.74 -8.20
N GLY A 58 2.03 -2.37 -6.97
CA GLY A 58 2.91 -3.19 -6.13
C GLY A 58 4.40 -2.92 -6.39
N LEU A 59 5.08 -3.79 -7.13
CA LEU A 59 6.53 -3.68 -7.26
C LEU A 59 7.03 -2.33 -7.84
N PRO A 60 6.35 -1.68 -8.81
CA PRO A 60 6.79 -0.37 -9.32
C PRO A 60 6.90 0.70 -8.24
N HIS A 61 5.93 0.84 -7.33
CA HIS A 61 6.03 1.87 -6.27
C HIS A 61 7.18 1.57 -5.30
N ILE A 62 7.41 0.28 -4.99
CA ILE A 62 8.52 -0.17 -4.15
C ILE A 62 9.84 0.25 -4.80
N ILE A 63 10.02 -0.04 -6.08
CA ILE A 63 11.21 0.37 -6.82
C ILE A 63 11.32 1.90 -6.91
N ALA A 64 10.24 2.62 -7.17
CA ALA A 64 10.25 4.08 -7.23
C ALA A 64 10.79 4.68 -5.93
N SER A 65 10.32 4.19 -4.79
CA SER A 65 10.82 4.64 -3.49
C SER A 65 12.31 4.32 -3.29
N LEU A 66 12.78 3.14 -3.73
CA LEU A 66 14.21 2.78 -3.65
C LEU A 66 15.07 3.67 -4.55
N LEU A 67 14.56 4.06 -5.72
CA LEU A 67 15.22 5.03 -6.61
C LEU A 67 15.33 6.41 -5.97
N THR A 68 14.32 6.85 -5.20
CA THR A 68 14.43 8.10 -4.42
C THR A 68 15.49 8.00 -3.32
N MET A 69 15.65 6.81 -2.73
CA MET A 69 16.65 6.51 -1.70
C MET A 69 18.07 6.31 -2.27
N ALA A 70 18.20 6.02 -3.56
CA ALA A 70 19.45 5.69 -4.24
C ALA A 70 20.37 6.93 -4.44
N ASN A 71 20.74 7.58 -3.33
CA ASN A 71 21.69 8.68 -3.30
C ASN A 71 22.70 8.47 -2.16
N GLY A 72 23.97 8.81 -2.40
CA GLY A 72 25.05 8.66 -1.41
C GLY A 72 24.77 9.40 -0.09
N GLU A 73 24.11 10.55 -0.14
CA GLU A 73 23.70 11.31 1.06
C GLU A 73 22.72 10.48 1.93
N TYR A 74 21.66 9.96 1.31
CA TYR A 74 20.63 9.18 1.99
C TYR A 74 21.16 7.83 2.47
N ILE A 75 21.92 7.13 1.63
CA ILE A 75 22.53 5.86 2.02
C ILE A 75 23.48 6.06 3.20
N SER A 76 24.33 7.09 3.17
CA SER A 76 25.24 7.40 4.28
C SER A 76 24.49 7.69 5.59
N HIS A 77 23.38 8.45 5.50
CA HIS A 77 22.56 8.79 6.66
C HIS A 77 21.82 7.57 7.23
N TYR A 78 21.19 6.76 6.36
CA TYR A 78 20.31 5.67 6.79
C TYR A 78 21.00 4.30 6.92
N ARG A 79 22.25 4.11 6.47
CA ARG A 79 22.93 2.79 6.45
C ARG A 79 22.88 2.04 7.79
N ARG A 80 23.07 2.74 8.92
CA ARG A 80 23.07 2.12 10.25
C ARG A 80 21.68 1.69 10.68
N THR A 81 20.66 2.40 10.20
CA THR A 81 19.25 2.11 10.47
C THR A 81 18.70 1.04 9.52
N LEU A 82 19.22 0.94 8.30
CA LEU A 82 18.70 0.02 7.26
C LEU A 82 19.47 -1.31 7.16
N LEU A 83 20.76 -1.35 7.49
CA LEU A 83 21.55 -2.57 7.33
C LEU A 83 21.08 -3.72 8.24
N PRO A 84 20.81 -3.53 9.54
CA PRO A 84 20.31 -4.64 10.36
C PRO A 84 18.94 -5.16 9.90
N PRO A 85 17.92 -4.31 9.63
CA PRO A 85 16.66 -4.77 9.05
C PRO A 85 16.82 -5.45 7.69
N PHE A 86 17.71 -4.95 6.82
CA PHE A 86 18.00 -5.61 5.54
C PHE A 86 18.48 -7.04 5.74
N CYS A 87 19.44 -7.29 6.65
CA CYS A 87 19.92 -8.64 6.94
C CYS A 87 18.81 -9.53 7.52
N VAL A 88 17.98 -8.99 8.42
CA VAL A 88 16.85 -9.72 9.02
C VAL A 88 15.81 -10.08 7.95
N PHE A 89 15.45 -9.15 7.08
CA PHE A 89 14.47 -9.39 6.01
C PHE A 89 15.00 -10.36 4.95
N LEU A 90 16.29 -10.29 4.63
CA LEU A 90 16.95 -11.27 3.77
C LEU A 90 16.89 -12.67 4.39
N LEU A 91 17.18 -12.79 5.69
CA LEU A 91 17.08 -14.06 6.41
C LEU A 91 15.64 -14.60 6.42
N ILE A 92 14.64 -13.75 6.68
CA ILE A 92 13.23 -14.13 6.64
C ILE A 92 12.84 -14.62 5.24
N ALA A 93 13.25 -13.92 4.18
CA ALA A 93 12.97 -14.32 2.80
C ALA A 93 13.64 -15.67 2.43
N ILE A 94 14.90 -15.87 2.82
CA ILE A 94 15.62 -17.15 2.64
C ILE A 94 14.93 -18.26 3.43
N ALA A 95 14.60 -18.04 4.70
CA ALA A 95 13.97 -19.04 5.57
C ALA A 95 12.56 -19.41 5.10
N GLY A 96 11.80 -18.47 4.54
CA GLY A 96 10.50 -18.75 3.95
C GLY A 96 10.58 -19.59 2.67
N HIS A 97 11.63 -19.40 1.86
CA HIS A 97 11.80 -20.12 0.60
C HIS A 97 12.47 -21.49 0.76
N PHE A 98 13.54 -21.57 1.56
CA PHE A 98 14.36 -22.77 1.72
C PHE A 98 14.15 -23.53 3.04
N GLY A 99 13.32 -23.01 3.95
CA GLY A 99 12.98 -23.70 5.19
C GLY A 99 11.99 -24.87 4.99
N PRO A 100 11.56 -25.54 6.08
CA PRO A 100 10.65 -26.68 6.01
C PRO A 100 9.31 -26.34 5.36
N GLN A 101 9.02 -26.96 4.22
CA GLN A 101 7.78 -26.73 3.49
C GLN A 101 6.65 -27.69 3.95
N PRO A 102 5.37 -27.25 3.97
CA PRO A 102 4.86 -25.93 3.56
C PRO A 102 4.89 -24.87 4.67
N VAL A 103 5.30 -25.23 5.90
CA VAL A 103 5.18 -24.36 7.08
C VAL A 103 5.92 -23.03 6.88
N SER A 104 7.16 -23.07 6.39
CA SER A 104 7.96 -21.88 6.11
C SER A 104 7.28 -20.93 5.12
N TYR A 105 6.73 -21.47 4.03
CA TYR A 105 6.04 -20.67 3.02
C TYR A 105 4.74 -20.06 3.56
N ASN A 106 3.95 -20.84 4.31
CA ASN A 106 2.71 -20.38 4.91
C ASN A 106 2.96 -19.25 5.93
N LEU A 107 3.99 -19.40 6.77
CA LEU A 107 4.39 -18.35 7.72
C LEU A 107 4.91 -17.09 7.02
N LEU A 108 5.70 -17.25 5.96
CA LEU A 108 6.15 -16.14 5.13
C LEU A 108 4.96 -15.40 4.50
N PHE A 109 3.96 -16.12 4.00
CA PHE A 109 2.73 -15.54 3.46
C PHE A 109 1.97 -14.75 4.53
N VAL A 110 1.73 -15.31 5.71
CA VAL A 110 1.02 -14.63 6.81
C VAL A 110 1.78 -13.37 7.23
N PHE A 111 3.10 -13.44 7.36
CA PHE A 111 3.95 -12.29 7.68
C PHE A 111 3.86 -11.21 6.59
N LEU A 112 4.02 -11.59 5.32
CA LEU A 112 3.95 -10.67 4.18
C LEU A 112 2.55 -10.03 4.06
N ALA A 113 1.49 -10.82 4.25
CA ALA A 113 0.11 -10.35 4.23
C ALA A 113 -0.13 -9.30 5.32
N PHE A 114 0.24 -9.60 6.57
CA PHE A 114 0.11 -8.65 7.67
C PHE A 114 0.95 -7.40 7.43
N TYR A 115 2.21 -7.56 7.01
CA TYR A 115 3.11 -6.41 6.85
C TYR A 115 2.68 -5.50 5.69
N THR A 116 2.20 -6.09 4.58
CA THR A 116 1.63 -5.36 3.44
C THR A 116 0.42 -4.55 3.87
N ILE A 117 -0.56 -5.19 4.55
CA ILE A 117 -1.76 -4.49 5.01
C ILE A 117 -1.43 -3.42 6.04
N TYR A 118 -0.55 -3.73 7.00
CA TYR A 118 -0.07 -2.77 7.99
C TYR A 118 0.54 -1.56 7.30
N HIS A 119 1.44 -1.76 6.33
CA HIS A 119 2.09 -0.67 5.60
C HIS A 119 1.08 0.19 4.83
N VAL A 120 0.26 -0.44 3.98
CA VAL A 120 -0.73 0.23 3.13
C VAL A 120 -1.71 1.05 3.96
N LEU A 121 -2.30 0.44 4.99
CA LEU A 121 -3.28 1.11 5.83
C LEU A 121 -2.63 2.11 6.79
N ALA A 122 -1.49 1.80 7.42
CA ALA A 122 -0.85 2.76 8.32
C ALA A 122 -0.49 4.08 7.64
N GLN A 123 -0.17 4.07 6.34
CA GLN A 123 0.03 5.28 5.55
C GLN A 123 -1.28 6.07 5.38
N GLN A 124 -2.36 5.44 4.93
CA GLN A 124 -3.64 6.12 4.68
C GLN A 124 -4.29 6.64 5.97
N LEU A 125 -4.22 5.85 7.04
CA LEU A 125 -4.70 6.24 8.36
C LEU A 125 -3.80 7.35 8.94
N GLY A 126 -2.48 7.31 8.69
CA GLY A 126 -1.55 8.38 9.05
C GLY A 126 -1.86 9.72 8.36
N LEU A 127 -2.21 9.69 7.07
CA LEU A 127 -2.68 10.87 6.34
C LEU A 127 -3.99 11.40 6.90
N THR A 128 -4.92 10.51 7.29
CA THR A 128 -6.16 10.88 7.97
C THR A 128 -5.85 11.66 9.26
N LEU A 129 -4.93 11.19 10.09
CA LEU A 129 -4.51 11.89 11.31
C LEU A 129 -3.92 13.28 10.98
N MET A 130 -3.05 13.35 9.97
CA MET A 130 -2.47 14.62 9.51
C MET A 130 -3.55 15.60 9.05
N MET A 131 -4.60 15.14 8.38
CA MET A 131 -5.72 15.96 7.90
C MET A 131 -6.68 16.37 9.01
N LEU A 132 -6.88 15.52 10.02
CA LEU A 132 -7.63 15.88 11.23
C LEU A 132 -6.91 16.97 12.04
N GLY A 133 -5.58 17.06 11.92
CA GLY A 133 -4.78 18.09 12.56
C GLY A 133 -4.70 17.94 14.08
N THR A 134 -4.95 16.73 14.59
CA THR A 134 -4.93 16.39 16.02
C THR A 134 -3.81 15.42 16.33
N ARG A 135 -3.36 15.39 17.59
CA ARG A 135 -2.45 14.33 18.06
C ARG A 135 -3.20 13.00 18.14
N PRO A 136 -2.51 11.86 17.96
CA PRO A 136 -3.14 10.55 18.09
C PRO A 136 -3.61 10.35 19.54
N ASP A 137 -4.91 10.15 19.72
CA ASP A 137 -5.50 9.75 21.00
C ASP A 137 -5.72 8.22 21.04
N ARG A 138 -6.17 7.71 22.20
CA ARG A 138 -6.46 6.28 22.37
C ARG A 138 -7.56 5.80 21.41
N LEU A 139 -8.55 6.66 21.15
CA LEU A 139 -9.67 6.34 20.27
C LEU A 139 -9.20 6.16 18.82
N PHE A 140 -8.38 7.09 18.32
CA PHE A 140 -7.77 7.01 17.00
C PHE A 140 -6.84 5.81 16.89
N THR A 141 -6.06 5.52 17.93
CA THR A 141 -5.15 4.37 17.95
C THR A 141 -5.93 3.05 17.88
N CYS A 142 -7.02 2.93 18.63
CA CYS A 142 -7.93 1.78 18.57
C CYS A 142 -8.56 1.65 17.18
N TRP A 143 -9.12 2.73 16.64
CA TRP A 143 -9.67 2.77 15.28
C TRP A 143 -8.65 2.32 14.22
N LYS A 144 -7.42 2.82 14.32
CA LYS A 144 -6.32 2.45 13.41
C LYS A 144 -6.01 0.96 13.44
N TRP A 145 -5.88 0.38 14.64
CA TRP A 145 -5.54 -1.05 14.75
C TRP A 145 -6.71 -1.95 14.35
N LEU A 146 -7.95 -1.59 14.67
CA LEU A 146 -9.12 -2.34 14.18
C LEU A 146 -9.21 -2.28 12.65
N ALA A 147 -8.92 -1.14 12.04
CA ALA A 147 -8.85 -0.99 10.58
C ALA A 147 -7.76 -1.89 9.96
N ILE A 148 -6.57 -1.94 10.56
CA ILE A 148 -5.47 -2.81 10.10
C ILE A 148 -5.85 -4.30 10.22
N LEU A 149 -6.40 -4.70 11.36
CA LEU A 149 -6.83 -6.09 11.57
C LEU A 149 -8.00 -6.49 10.67
N ALA A 150 -8.93 -5.56 10.38
CA ALA A 150 -10.01 -5.79 9.42
C ALA A 150 -9.45 -6.03 8.02
N GLY A 151 -8.56 -5.14 7.55
CA GLY A 151 -7.89 -5.31 6.26
C GLY A 151 -7.09 -6.60 6.17
N PHE A 152 -6.49 -7.04 7.28
CA PHE A 152 -5.72 -8.28 7.33
C PHE A 152 -6.63 -9.50 7.22
N ALA A 153 -7.74 -9.53 7.96
CA ALA A 153 -8.75 -10.60 7.84
C ALA A 153 -9.31 -10.70 6.41
N ILE A 154 -9.64 -9.56 5.78
CA ILE A 154 -10.10 -9.51 4.37
C ILE A 154 -9.01 -10.07 3.44
N TYR A 155 -7.75 -9.69 3.64
CA TYR A 155 -6.65 -10.18 2.81
C TYR A 155 -6.42 -11.69 2.93
N ILE A 156 -6.58 -12.26 4.13
CA ILE A 156 -6.52 -13.70 4.35
C ILE A 156 -7.68 -14.41 3.63
N ASN A 157 -8.87 -13.83 3.55
CA ASN A 157 -9.96 -14.39 2.76
C ASN A 157 -9.66 -14.40 1.27
N VAL A 158 -9.10 -13.31 0.74
CA VAL A 158 -8.78 -13.17 -0.68
C VAL A 158 -7.71 -14.17 -1.12
N TYR A 159 -6.60 -14.23 -0.39
CA TYR A 159 -5.41 -14.97 -0.83
C TYR A 159 -5.16 -16.26 -0.06
N GLY A 160 -5.74 -16.40 1.12
CA GLY A 160 -5.40 -17.49 2.02
C GLY A 160 -5.70 -18.86 1.40
N MET A 161 -6.71 -19.02 0.55
CA MET A 161 -6.96 -20.31 -0.07
C MET A 161 -5.82 -20.75 -1.01
N ARG A 162 -5.25 -19.80 -1.76
CA ARG A 162 -4.10 -20.05 -2.65
C ARG A 162 -2.82 -20.39 -1.88
N PHE A 163 -2.57 -19.73 -0.75
CA PHE A 163 -1.28 -19.81 -0.05
C PHE A 163 -1.29 -20.70 1.20
N LEU A 164 -2.42 -20.81 1.91
CA LEU A 164 -2.56 -21.62 3.13
C LEU A 164 -3.27 -22.94 2.89
N GLY A 165 -4.03 -23.06 1.79
CA GLY A 165 -4.92 -24.19 1.57
C GLY A 165 -6.09 -24.23 2.55
N HIS A 166 -6.89 -25.29 2.53
CA HIS A 166 -7.98 -25.43 3.47
C HIS A 166 -7.45 -25.57 4.89
N TRP A 167 -7.98 -24.75 5.80
CA TRP A 167 -7.68 -24.82 7.21
C TRP A 167 -8.95 -24.62 8.03
N GLU A 168 -9.00 -25.33 9.15
CA GLU A 168 -10.14 -25.31 10.06
C GLU A 168 -9.64 -25.10 11.50
N LEU A 169 -10.45 -24.41 12.29
CA LEU A 169 -10.19 -24.21 13.72
C LEU A 169 -11.42 -24.66 14.50
N ALA A 170 -11.26 -25.69 15.34
CA ALA A 170 -12.36 -26.27 16.12
C ALA A 170 -13.59 -26.68 15.26
N GLY A 171 -13.34 -27.18 14.05
CA GLY A 171 -14.40 -27.62 13.12
C GLY A 171 -15.10 -26.50 12.34
N VAL A 172 -14.64 -25.25 12.48
CA VAL A 172 -15.13 -24.10 11.69
C VAL A 172 -14.15 -23.82 10.56
N ASN A 173 -14.69 -23.59 9.35
CA ASN A 173 -13.89 -23.17 8.21
C ASN A 173 -13.17 -21.84 8.52
N GLY A 174 -11.86 -21.83 8.34
CA GLY A 174 -11.04 -20.68 8.68
C GLY A 174 -11.41 -19.39 7.93
N TYR A 175 -11.90 -19.49 6.70
CA TYR A 175 -12.33 -18.34 5.89
C TYR A 175 -13.68 -17.78 6.33
N GLU A 176 -14.62 -18.64 6.74
CA GLU A 176 -15.87 -18.20 7.37
C GLU A 176 -15.57 -17.45 8.68
N LEU A 177 -14.64 -17.99 9.48
CA LEU A 177 -14.18 -17.33 10.70
C LEU A 177 -13.53 -15.97 10.42
N MET A 178 -12.64 -15.88 9.42
CA MET A 178 -12.02 -14.61 9.01
C MET A 178 -13.05 -13.61 8.48
N THR A 179 -14.09 -14.07 7.78
CA THR A 179 -15.20 -13.24 7.31
C THR A 179 -16.00 -12.66 8.49
N ALA A 180 -16.33 -13.50 9.48
CA ALA A 180 -17.03 -13.06 10.69
C ALA A 180 -16.20 -12.04 11.49
N ILE A 181 -14.90 -12.31 11.67
CA ILE A 181 -13.96 -11.39 12.33
C ILE A 181 -13.87 -10.08 11.54
N GLY A 182 -13.65 -10.14 10.22
CA GLY A 182 -13.57 -8.99 9.33
C GLY A 182 -14.82 -8.12 9.40
N SER A 183 -16.01 -8.74 9.41
CA SER A 183 -17.31 -8.09 9.55
C SER A 183 -17.44 -7.36 10.89
N GLY A 184 -17.14 -8.05 12.00
CA GLY A 184 -17.17 -7.45 13.34
C GLY A 184 -16.20 -6.28 13.49
N LEU A 185 -14.99 -6.41 12.95
CA LEU A 185 -13.98 -5.36 12.96
C LEU A 185 -14.39 -4.17 12.08
N CYS A 186 -14.97 -4.40 10.90
CA CYS A 186 -15.49 -3.33 10.03
C CYS A 186 -16.63 -2.57 10.72
N ALA A 187 -17.58 -3.27 11.37
CA ALA A 187 -18.64 -2.64 12.13
C ALA A 187 -18.08 -1.76 13.27
N ALA A 188 -17.08 -2.26 14.00
CA ALA A 188 -16.39 -1.49 15.03
C ALA A 188 -15.68 -0.25 14.45
N VAL A 189 -15.01 -0.38 13.30
CA VAL A 189 -14.38 0.74 12.57
C VAL A 189 -15.41 1.81 12.21
N VAL A 190 -16.58 1.44 11.70
CA VAL A 190 -17.66 2.39 11.37
C VAL A 190 -18.15 3.12 12.63
N VAL A 191 -18.41 2.40 13.72
CA VAL A 191 -18.84 3.00 14.99
C VAL A 191 -17.77 3.97 15.53
N LEU A 192 -16.50 3.60 15.46
CA LEU A 192 -15.41 4.46 15.90
C LEU A 192 -15.19 5.66 14.97
N SER A 193 -15.34 5.50 13.65
CA SER A 193 -15.36 6.60 12.68
C SER A 193 -16.45 7.61 13.00
N TRP A 194 -17.66 7.15 13.35
CA TRP A 194 -18.74 8.02 13.79
C TRP A 194 -18.38 8.82 15.05
N ARG A 195 -17.83 8.14 16.08
CA ARG A 195 -17.38 8.81 17.32
C ARG A 195 -16.26 9.82 17.08
N LEU A 196 -15.27 9.48 16.25
CA LEU A 196 -14.16 10.36 15.87
C LEU A 196 -14.66 11.57 15.06
N THR A 197 -15.61 11.37 14.14
CA THR A 197 -16.21 12.45 13.34
C THR A 197 -16.87 13.50 14.22
N ARG A 198 -17.59 13.07 15.27
CA ARG A 198 -18.23 13.99 16.23
C ARG A 198 -17.24 14.84 17.03
N ARG A 199 -16.01 14.34 17.24
CA ARG A 199 -14.94 15.07 17.95
C ARG A 199 -14.08 15.93 17.02
N ALA A 200 -13.96 15.54 15.76
CA ALA A 200 -13.15 16.23 14.77
C ALA A 200 -13.78 17.57 14.36
N LYS A 201 -12.95 18.57 14.01
CA LYS A 201 -13.45 19.79 13.36
C LYS A 201 -14.03 19.47 11.97
N PRO A 202 -15.08 20.18 11.50
CA PRO A 202 -15.51 20.08 10.12
C PRO A 202 -14.37 20.42 9.16
N GLY A 203 -14.18 19.61 8.11
CA GLY A 203 -13.10 19.80 7.14
C GLY A 203 -12.73 18.52 6.42
N ILE A 204 -11.67 18.60 5.60
CA ILE A 204 -11.21 17.50 4.76
C ILE A 204 -10.86 16.23 5.55
N GLY A 205 -10.35 16.36 6.78
CA GLY A 205 -10.01 15.22 7.64
C GLY A 205 -11.18 14.29 7.96
N ARG A 206 -12.42 14.81 8.04
CA ARG A 206 -13.62 13.96 8.22
C ARG A 206 -13.89 13.11 6.98
N TRP A 207 -13.63 13.65 5.79
CA TRP A 207 -13.77 12.90 4.54
C TRP A 207 -12.75 11.78 4.44
N TYR A 208 -11.48 12.02 4.80
CA TYR A 208 -10.47 10.98 4.88
C TYR A 208 -10.85 9.85 5.85
N LEU A 209 -11.40 10.20 7.00
CA LEU A 209 -11.86 9.24 8.01
C LEU A 209 -12.96 8.31 7.46
N TRP A 210 -13.99 8.90 6.83
CA TRP A 210 -15.07 8.13 6.22
C TRP A 210 -14.63 7.37 4.98
N ALA A 211 -13.74 7.93 4.17
CA ALA A 211 -13.25 7.28 2.97
C ALA A 211 -12.41 6.03 3.31
N ASN A 212 -11.62 6.07 4.39
CA ASN A 212 -10.92 4.88 4.90
C ASN A 212 -11.88 3.82 5.48
N ALA A 213 -12.95 4.24 6.17
CA ALA A 213 -13.97 3.30 6.64
C ALA A 213 -14.73 2.67 5.46
N ALA A 214 -15.13 3.48 4.47
CA ALA A 214 -15.80 3.04 3.27
C ALA A 214 -14.91 2.10 2.43
N MET A 215 -13.60 2.33 2.38
CA MET A 215 -12.65 1.44 1.72
C MET A 215 -12.73 0.02 2.31
N LEU A 216 -12.68 -0.12 3.63
CA LEU A 216 -12.72 -1.43 4.30
C LEU A 216 -14.08 -2.11 4.15
N VAL A 217 -15.18 -1.37 4.36
CA VAL A 217 -16.54 -1.93 4.22
C VAL A 217 -16.81 -2.35 2.77
N SER A 218 -16.38 -1.54 1.79
CA SER A 218 -16.53 -1.89 0.38
C SER A 218 -15.65 -3.09 0.02
N ALA A 219 -14.42 -3.16 0.50
CA ALA A 219 -13.53 -4.31 0.28
C ALA A 219 -14.14 -5.61 0.82
N LEU A 220 -14.72 -5.59 2.03
CA LEU A 220 -15.43 -6.73 2.59
C LEU A 220 -16.67 -7.11 1.75
N LEU A 221 -17.54 -6.15 1.44
CA LEU A 221 -18.75 -6.41 0.66
C LEU A 221 -18.44 -6.99 -0.73
N ILE A 222 -17.48 -6.39 -1.42
CA ILE A 222 -17.04 -6.81 -2.75
C ILE A 222 -16.41 -8.21 -2.71
N ASN A 223 -15.67 -8.54 -1.63
CA ASN A 223 -15.14 -9.88 -1.41
C ASN A 223 -16.26 -10.93 -1.32
N GLU A 224 -17.29 -10.66 -0.52
CA GLU A 224 -18.44 -11.58 -0.39
C GLU A 224 -19.22 -11.75 -1.70
N LEU A 225 -19.16 -10.76 -2.59
CA LEU A 225 -19.77 -10.81 -3.91
C LEU A 225 -18.88 -11.51 -4.97
N GLY A 226 -17.67 -11.94 -4.61
CA GLY A 226 -16.75 -12.67 -5.49
C GLY A 226 -15.88 -11.79 -6.41
N TYR A 227 -15.86 -10.47 -6.23
CA TYR A 227 -15.11 -9.55 -7.10
C TYR A 227 -13.72 -9.23 -6.55
N THR A 228 -12.90 -10.28 -6.39
CA THR A 228 -11.58 -10.24 -5.74
C THR A 228 -10.65 -9.13 -6.26
N LEU A 229 -10.68 -8.85 -7.57
CA LEU A 229 -9.88 -7.79 -8.17
C LEU A 229 -10.10 -6.43 -7.52
N PHE A 230 -11.36 -6.03 -7.30
CA PHE A 230 -11.66 -4.72 -6.73
C PHE A 230 -11.24 -4.61 -5.27
N VAL A 231 -11.29 -5.71 -4.52
CA VAL A 231 -10.86 -5.78 -3.11
C VAL A 231 -9.42 -5.31 -2.96
N ILE A 232 -8.56 -5.64 -3.93
CA ILE A 232 -7.14 -5.31 -3.92
C ILE A 232 -6.86 -4.02 -4.69
N LEU A 233 -7.56 -3.77 -5.82
CA LEU A 233 -7.40 -2.58 -6.66
C LEU A 233 -7.67 -1.29 -5.89
N ILE A 234 -8.76 -1.24 -5.13
CA ILE A 234 -9.15 -0.04 -4.38
C ILE A 234 -8.02 0.46 -3.47
N PRO A 235 -7.53 -0.32 -2.48
CA PRO A 235 -6.48 0.15 -1.58
C PRO A 235 -5.16 0.39 -2.30
N ARG A 236 -4.84 -0.39 -3.35
CA ARG A 236 -3.60 -0.23 -4.13
C ARG A 236 -3.57 1.05 -4.94
N ILE A 237 -4.64 1.37 -5.68
CA ILE A 237 -4.73 2.64 -6.41
C ILE A 237 -4.53 3.82 -5.46
N ILE A 238 -5.25 3.82 -4.33
CA ILE A 238 -5.17 4.92 -3.36
C ILE A 238 -3.75 5.01 -2.79
N HIS A 239 -3.16 3.89 -2.39
CA HIS A 239 -1.82 3.85 -1.80
C HIS A 239 -0.71 4.19 -2.78
N ASP A 240 -0.61 3.47 -3.89
CA ASP A 240 0.48 3.59 -4.86
C ASP A 240 0.47 5.00 -5.49
N LEU A 241 -0.70 5.54 -5.88
CA LEU A 241 -0.78 6.88 -6.47
C LEU A 241 -0.49 7.98 -5.44
N THR A 242 -0.85 7.77 -4.17
CA THR A 242 -0.45 8.67 -3.09
C THR A 242 1.07 8.66 -2.91
N ALA A 243 1.68 7.46 -2.89
CA ALA A 243 3.13 7.29 -2.77
C ALA A 243 3.87 7.95 -3.94
N TYR A 244 3.45 7.70 -5.19
CA TYR A 244 4.00 8.37 -6.36
C TYR A 244 3.86 9.89 -6.29
N SER A 245 2.72 10.42 -5.82
CA SER A 245 2.53 11.87 -5.66
C SER A 245 3.56 12.46 -4.68
N VAL A 246 3.90 11.73 -3.62
CA VAL A 246 4.96 12.09 -2.66
C VAL A 246 6.33 12.02 -3.33
N TYR A 247 6.68 10.90 -3.96
CA TYR A 247 8.01 10.71 -4.57
C TYR A 247 8.29 11.69 -5.70
N ILE A 248 7.32 11.92 -6.58
CA ILE A 248 7.46 12.86 -7.69
C ILE A 248 7.64 14.29 -7.16
N THR A 249 6.89 14.66 -6.11
CA THR A 249 7.03 15.99 -5.50
C THR A 249 8.38 16.15 -4.82
N HIS A 250 8.84 15.11 -4.10
CA HIS A 250 10.17 15.08 -3.48
C HIS A 250 11.26 15.31 -4.53
N ASP A 251 11.30 14.48 -5.57
CA ASP A 251 12.33 14.54 -6.61
C ASP A 251 12.27 15.85 -7.39
N ARG A 252 11.06 16.37 -7.66
CA ARG A 252 10.90 17.67 -8.31
C ARG A 252 11.49 18.81 -7.49
N ASN A 253 11.23 18.82 -6.18
CA ASN A 253 11.74 19.87 -5.30
C ASN A 253 13.26 19.74 -5.10
N ARG A 254 13.77 18.52 -4.96
CA ARG A 254 15.19 18.24 -4.76
C ARG A 254 16.04 18.51 -6.02
N ASN A 255 15.55 18.11 -7.20
CA ASN A 255 16.24 18.36 -8.46
C ASN A 255 16.32 19.88 -8.75
N ARG A 256 15.29 20.65 -8.35
CA ARG A 256 15.31 22.12 -8.42
C ARG A 256 16.30 22.77 -7.47
N SER A 257 16.60 22.15 -6.33
CA SER A 257 17.60 22.66 -5.38
C SER A 257 19.04 22.27 -5.74
N GLY A 258 19.29 21.73 -6.94
CA GLY A 258 20.64 21.42 -7.44
C GLY A 258 21.22 20.07 -6.97
N SER A 259 20.46 19.26 -6.23
CA SER A 259 20.89 17.92 -5.79
C SER A 259 20.14 16.85 -6.60
N SER A 260 20.68 16.48 -7.76
CA SER A 260 20.06 15.43 -8.60
C SER A 260 20.22 14.04 -7.97
N SER A 261 19.19 13.20 -8.07
CA SER A 261 19.29 11.80 -7.66
C SER A 261 20.07 10.97 -8.70
N LEU A 262 20.53 9.77 -8.32
CA LEU A 262 21.37 8.93 -9.19
C LEU A 262 20.65 8.57 -10.50
N SER A 263 19.34 8.32 -10.46
CA SER A 263 18.53 7.96 -11.63
C SER A 263 18.54 9.05 -12.71
N TYR A 264 18.41 10.34 -12.34
CA TYR A 264 18.46 11.46 -13.30
C TYR A 264 19.89 11.73 -13.81
N ARG A 265 20.92 11.37 -13.05
CA ARG A 265 22.32 11.48 -13.49
C ARG A 265 22.68 10.40 -14.50
N LEU A 266 22.30 9.16 -14.23
CA LEU A 266 22.60 8.00 -15.09
C LEU A 266 21.87 8.05 -16.43
N THR A 267 20.67 8.61 -16.46
CA THR A 267 19.85 8.72 -17.67
C THR A 267 20.19 9.94 -18.53
N HIS A 268 21.09 10.84 -18.07
CA HIS A 268 21.31 12.17 -18.66
C HIS A 268 20.03 13.02 -18.82
N THR A 269 18.90 12.59 -18.25
CA THR A 269 17.59 13.24 -18.38
C THR A 269 17.37 14.28 -17.29
N SER A 270 18.41 15.02 -16.91
CA SER A 270 18.32 16.09 -15.90
C SER A 270 17.26 17.16 -16.25
N SER A 271 16.90 17.26 -17.54
CA SER A 271 15.84 18.13 -18.07
C SER A 271 14.44 17.50 -18.11
N TRP A 272 14.29 16.18 -17.89
CA TRP A 272 12.99 15.52 -18.00
C TRP A 272 12.21 15.63 -16.69
N SER A 273 10.88 15.69 -16.81
CA SER A 273 9.99 15.76 -15.66
C SER A 273 10.13 14.50 -14.79
N PRO A 274 10.32 14.64 -13.46
CA PRO A 274 10.22 13.53 -12.51
C PRO A 274 8.93 12.70 -12.63
N PHE A 275 7.87 13.32 -13.17
CA PHE A 275 6.60 12.66 -13.47
C PHE A 275 6.71 11.54 -14.51
N ILE A 276 7.72 11.58 -15.38
CA ILE A 276 7.94 10.58 -16.43
C ILE A 276 9.07 9.63 -16.01
N VAL A 277 10.21 10.18 -15.60
CA VAL A 277 11.42 9.40 -15.33
C VAL A 277 11.20 8.40 -14.21
N LEU A 278 10.59 8.82 -13.10
CA LEU A 278 10.44 7.95 -11.94
C LEU A 278 9.43 6.81 -12.18
N PRO A 279 8.18 7.07 -12.66
CA PRO A 279 7.27 5.99 -13.00
C PRO A 279 7.84 5.05 -14.07
N LEU A 280 8.43 5.58 -15.15
CA LEU A 280 8.94 4.74 -16.23
C LEU A 280 10.13 3.86 -15.79
N SER A 281 11.10 4.43 -15.07
CA SER A 281 12.26 3.65 -14.59
C SER A 281 11.84 2.57 -13.58
N SER A 282 10.95 2.92 -12.65
CA SER A 282 10.43 1.97 -11.68
C SER A 282 9.61 0.85 -12.33
N LEU A 283 8.80 1.18 -13.34
CA LEU A 283 8.05 0.23 -14.14
C LEU A 283 8.94 -0.77 -14.88
N LEU A 284 9.98 -0.28 -15.56
CA LEU A 284 10.90 -1.13 -16.33
C LEU A 284 11.67 -2.10 -15.42
N ILE A 285 12.17 -1.62 -14.28
CA ILE A 285 12.87 -2.47 -13.31
C ILE A 285 11.90 -3.48 -12.68
N ALA A 286 10.69 -3.05 -12.31
CA ALA A 286 9.68 -3.94 -11.76
C ALA A 286 9.28 -5.04 -12.76
N TYR A 287 9.12 -4.70 -14.04
CA TYR A 287 8.85 -5.67 -15.11
C TYR A 287 10.00 -6.68 -15.26
N ALA A 288 11.26 -6.22 -15.26
CA ALA A 288 12.42 -7.10 -15.34
C ALA A 288 12.51 -8.07 -14.14
N LEU A 289 12.22 -7.60 -12.92
CA LEU A 289 12.20 -8.43 -11.72
C LEU A 289 11.04 -9.43 -11.74
N THR A 290 9.83 -8.98 -12.09
CA THR A 290 8.61 -9.80 -12.10
C THR A 290 8.70 -10.91 -13.15
N SER A 291 9.22 -10.61 -14.34
CA SER A 291 9.42 -11.62 -15.40
C SER A 291 10.37 -12.76 -15.00
N HIS A 292 11.28 -12.51 -14.05
CA HIS A 292 12.23 -13.50 -13.53
C HIS A 292 11.87 -13.99 -12.11
N GLN A 293 10.68 -13.66 -11.60
CA GLN A 293 10.27 -13.99 -10.22
C GLN A 293 10.20 -15.50 -9.95
N ASN A 294 10.04 -16.32 -10.98
CA ASN A 294 10.08 -17.78 -10.86
C ASN A 294 11.44 -18.29 -10.36
N HIS A 295 12.52 -17.51 -10.47
CA HIS A 295 13.81 -17.86 -9.91
C HIS A 295 13.84 -17.56 -8.40
N PRO A 296 14.19 -18.54 -7.55
CA PRO A 296 14.26 -18.40 -6.09
C PRO A 296 14.96 -17.14 -5.59
N TRP A 297 16.16 -16.87 -6.11
CA TRP A 297 16.98 -15.75 -5.70
C TRP A 297 16.38 -14.39 -6.10
N VAL A 298 15.71 -14.33 -7.25
CA VAL A 298 15.01 -13.11 -7.69
C VAL A 298 13.82 -12.83 -6.78
N ASN A 299 13.04 -13.87 -6.44
CA ASN A 299 11.93 -13.72 -5.50
C ASN A 299 12.40 -13.30 -4.10
N ILE A 300 13.51 -13.86 -3.61
CA ILE A 300 14.12 -13.45 -2.33
C ILE A 300 14.52 -11.98 -2.35
N VAL A 301 15.11 -11.50 -3.45
CA VAL A 301 15.42 -10.07 -3.63
C VAL A 301 14.15 -9.22 -3.61
N ILE A 302 13.12 -9.60 -4.38
CA ILE A 302 11.84 -8.87 -4.41
C ILE A 302 11.23 -8.77 -3.01
N LEU A 303 11.18 -9.88 -2.26
CA LEU A 303 10.64 -9.91 -0.90
C LEU A 303 11.46 -9.04 0.06
N THR A 304 12.79 -9.14 0.00
CA THR A 304 13.70 -8.35 0.84
C THR A 304 13.53 -6.86 0.59
N LEU A 305 13.46 -6.46 -0.68
CA LEU A 305 13.22 -5.07 -1.08
C LEU A 305 11.84 -4.58 -0.64
N SER A 306 10.81 -5.43 -0.74
CA SER A 306 9.46 -5.11 -0.30
C SER A 306 9.40 -4.87 1.21
N PHE A 307 9.99 -5.77 2.01
CA PHE A 307 10.06 -5.59 3.45
C PHE A 307 10.87 -4.37 3.86
N LEU A 308 12.00 -4.13 3.19
CA LEU A 308 12.81 -2.94 3.45
C LEU A 308 12.05 -1.65 3.16
N HIS A 309 11.33 -1.61 2.03
CA HIS A 309 10.45 -0.52 1.66
C HIS A 309 9.39 -0.25 2.73
N TYR A 310 8.64 -1.27 3.14
CA TYR A 310 7.63 -1.14 4.20
C TYR A 310 8.21 -0.62 5.52
N TYR A 311 9.47 -0.95 5.81
CA TYR A 311 10.17 -0.51 7.00
C TYR A 311 10.53 0.98 6.95
N TYR A 312 11.25 1.42 5.91
CA TYR A 312 11.75 2.79 5.90
C TYR A 312 10.67 3.83 5.62
N GLU A 313 9.69 3.50 4.80
CA GLU A 313 8.51 4.34 4.56
C GLU A 313 7.82 4.75 5.86
N GLY A 314 7.89 3.87 6.88
CA GLY A 314 7.36 4.11 8.21
C GLY A 314 7.98 5.31 8.95
N PHE A 315 9.18 5.77 8.55
CA PHE A 315 9.87 6.87 9.23
C PHE A 315 10.44 7.96 8.32
N ILE A 316 10.81 7.69 7.06
CA ILE A 316 11.51 8.69 6.22
C ILE A 316 10.69 9.95 5.95
N TRP A 317 9.36 9.83 5.95
CA TRP A 317 8.40 10.91 5.73
C TRP A 317 7.96 11.61 7.03
N ARG A 318 8.58 11.29 8.18
CA ARG A 318 8.22 11.81 9.50
C ARG A 318 9.34 12.64 10.10
N GLY A 319 8.99 13.64 10.91
CA GLY A 319 9.97 14.45 11.65
C GLY A 319 10.98 15.20 10.76
N PRO A 320 12.09 15.66 11.34
CA PRO A 320 13.15 16.38 10.62
C PRO A 320 14.08 15.40 9.88
N ASN A 321 13.54 14.65 8.92
CA ASN A 321 14.31 13.73 8.08
C ASN A 321 14.78 14.38 6.77
N PRO A 322 15.97 14.02 6.24
CA PRO A 322 16.49 14.53 4.95
C PRO A 322 15.56 14.36 3.75
N HIS A 323 14.68 13.36 3.74
CA HIS A 323 13.64 13.23 2.70
C HIS A 323 12.48 14.20 2.93
N ARG A 324 12.05 14.35 4.19
CA ARG A 324 10.84 15.11 4.54
C ARG A 324 10.95 16.60 4.25
N GLN A 325 12.16 17.17 4.20
CA GLN A 325 12.40 18.59 3.94
C GLN A 325 11.91 19.04 2.55
N TYR A 326 11.85 18.14 1.57
CA TYR A 326 11.43 18.44 0.19
C TYR A 326 9.94 18.24 -0.06
N ILE A 327 9.15 17.97 0.99
CA ILE A 327 7.71 17.73 0.88
C ILE A 327 6.92 18.81 1.60
N ALA A 328 5.89 19.35 0.95
CA ALA A 328 4.91 20.22 1.56
C ALA A 328 3.50 19.74 1.23
N PHE A 329 2.55 19.88 2.15
CA PHE A 329 1.14 19.54 1.94
C PHE A 329 0.29 20.81 2.01
N LYS A 330 -0.61 20.96 1.05
CA LYS A 330 -1.61 22.04 1.00
C LYS A 330 -2.98 21.45 1.34
N ARG A 331 -3.62 21.99 2.39
CA ARG A 331 -4.91 21.50 2.91
C ARG A 331 -6.11 22.12 2.19
#